data_AF-A0A8K0SJ63-F1
#
_entry.id   AF-A0A8K0SJ63-F1
#
_cell.length_a   1.000
_cell.length_b   1.000
_cell.length_c   1.000
_cell.angle_alpha   90.00
_cell.angle_beta   90.00
_cell.angle_gamma   90.00
#
_symmetry.space_group_name_H-M   'P 1'
#
loop_
_entity.id
_entity.type
_entity.pdbx_description
1 polymer ?
#
loop_
_entity_poly.entity_id
_entity_poly.type
_entity_poly.pdbx_seq_one_letter_code
_entity_poly.pdbx_strand_id
1 'polypeptide(L)'
;MKFISAILMPLASVSAALVPRELPDGYDFSGELQVIGPLVDGGENVTLYGTVESVVAQIQSVVPEFKVEEEEEWNSTISSRDIEIRAHATHHFCRAGKVGAYGGSEAKRNQISREISYLRSIGDRTCGVNARSCVRVSCSNGAGIWWCNDNDYWYGEKCNDLANLAQIAVYKCERHMKADCWLTNPGCGNCGCKPIDEWVVWGQQFSSANHNVIVTADRC
;
A
#
# COMPACT_ATOMS: atom_id res chain seq x y z
N MET A 1 -54.33 32.72 1.84
CA MET A 1 -52.95 32.65 1.33
C MET A 1 -52.08 32.04 2.43
N LYS A 2 -51.60 30.80 2.26
CA LYS A 2 -50.71 30.12 3.21
C LYS A 2 -49.28 30.25 2.69
N PHE A 3 -48.40 30.90 3.46
CA PHE A 3 -46.98 30.95 3.17
C PHE A 3 -46.31 29.72 3.78
N ILE A 4 -45.68 28.88 2.95
CA ILE A 4 -44.86 27.75 3.37
C ILE A 4 -43.44 28.28 3.56
N SER A 5 -42.97 28.28 4.80
CA SER A 5 -41.59 28.64 5.15
C SER A 5 -40.69 27.42 4.90
N ALA A 6 -39.82 27.48 3.89
CA ALA A 6 -38.82 26.46 3.66
C ALA A 6 -37.64 26.64 4.63
N ILE A 7 -37.43 25.67 5.51
CA ILE A 7 -36.27 25.59 6.38
C ILE A 7 -35.12 24.99 5.56
N LEU A 8 -34.15 25.82 5.19
CA LEU A 8 -32.87 25.35 4.64
C LEU A 8 -32.07 24.72 5.80
N MET A 9 -31.85 23.40 5.77
CA MET A 9 -30.81 22.77 6.58
C MET A 9 -29.45 22.94 5.89
N PRO A 10 -28.41 23.40 6.60
CA PRO A 10 -27.07 23.45 6.04
C PRO A 10 -26.51 22.02 5.93
N LEU A 11 -25.97 21.69 4.76
CA LEU A 11 -25.13 20.51 4.56
C LEU A 11 -23.88 20.67 5.42
N ALA A 12 -23.80 19.93 6.52
CA ALA A 12 -22.57 19.80 7.28
C ALA A 12 -21.55 19.05 6.42
N SER A 13 -20.51 19.75 5.97
CA SER A 13 -19.34 19.14 5.37
C SER A 13 -18.64 18.27 6.41
N VAL A 14 -18.65 16.96 6.22
CA VAL A 14 -17.82 16.03 7.01
C VAL A 14 -16.37 16.29 6.62
N SER A 15 -15.66 17.06 7.45
CA SER A 15 -14.21 17.18 7.33
C SER A 15 -13.60 15.86 7.82
N ALA A 16 -13.10 15.05 6.90
CA ALA A 16 -12.27 13.91 7.26
C ALA A 16 -11.03 14.45 8.00
N ALA A 17 -10.96 14.26 9.32
CA ALA A 17 -9.78 14.60 10.07
C ALA A 17 -8.62 13.74 9.55
N LEU A 18 -7.57 14.39 9.03
CA LEU A 18 -6.32 13.71 8.68
C LEU A 18 -5.74 13.11 9.95
N VAL A 19 -5.86 11.79 10.11
CA VAL A 19 -5.23 11.07 11.22
C VAL A 19 -3.72 11.26 11.09
N PRO A 20 -3.01 11.69 12.15
CA PRO A 20 -1.55 11.81 12.11
C PRO A 20 -0.95 10.46 11.74
N ARG A 21 -0.13 10.45 10.69
CA ARG A 21 0.61 9.26 10.25
C ARG A 21 2.02 9.37 10.80
N GLU A 22 2.50 8.32 11.45
CA GLU A 22 3.92 8.27 11.79
C GLU A 22 4.72 8.06 10.51
N LEU A 23 5.75 8.88 10.32
CA LEU A 23 6.74 8.76 9.26
C LEU A 23 8.13 8.64 9.91
N PRO A 24 9.11 8.04 9.22
CA PRO A 24 10.50 8.10 9.66
C PRO A 24 10.97 9.56 9.79
N ASP A 25 11.88 9.82 10.73
CA ASP A 25 12.43 11.16 10.96
C ASP A 25 13.03 11.74 9.67
N GLY A 26 12.70 13.00 9.36
CA GLY A 26 13.19 13.70 8.17
C GLY A 26 12.39 13.45 6.88
N TYR A 27 11.26 12.75 6.96
CA TYR A 27 10.33 12.55 5.84
C TYR A 27 9.09 13.41 5.96
N ASP A 28 8.69 14.02 4.85
CA ASP A 28 7.38 14.64 4.72
C ASP A 28 6.36 13.66 4.11
N PHE A 29 5.09 13.82 4.47
CA PHE A 29 4.02 13.12 3.76
C PHE A 29 3.80 13.80 2.41
N SER A 30 4.08 13.09 1.32
CA SER A 30 4.04 13.69 -0.03
C SER A 30 2.63 13.84 -0.60
N GLY A 31 1.61 13.34 0.10
CA GLY A 31 0.26 13.22 -0.45
C GLY A 31 0.04 11.87 -1.13
N GLU A 32 -0.24 11.91 -2.42
CA GLU A 32 -0.68 10.75 -3.20
C GLU A 32 0.42 10.19 -4.10
N LEU A 33 0.38 8.88 -4.36
CA LEU A 33 1.24 8.24 -5.37
C LEU A 33 0.91 8.84 -6.74
N GLN A 34 1.94 9.16 -7.51
CA GLN A 34 1.80 9.63 -8.89
C GLN A 34 1.95 8.44 -9.81
N VAL A 35 1.04 8.28 -10.79
CA VAL A 35 1.15 7.24 -11.82
C VAL A 35 1.11 7.91 -13.19
N ILE A 36 2.22 7.81 -13.92
CA ILE A 36 2.47 8.51 -15.18
C ILE A 36 2.58 7.49 -16.31
N GLY A 37 1.78 7.68 -17.35
CA GLY A 37 1.87 6.88 -18.57
C GLY A 37 0.59 6.96 -19.40
N PRO A 38 0.58 6.30 -20.57
CA PRO A 38 -0.60 6.28 -21.42
C PRO A 38 -1.67 5.33 -20.84
N LEU A 39 -2.94 5.69 -20.96
CA LEU A 39 -4.04 4.81 -20.53
C LEU A 39 -4.37 3.74 -21.57
N VAL A 40 -4.13 4.04 -22.84
CA VAL A 40 -4.35 3.16 -24.00
C VAL A 40 -3.08 3.11 -24.85
N ASP A 41 -2.89 2.01 -25.59
CA ASP A 41 -1.71 1.84 -26.44
C ASP A 41 -1.56 2.98 -27.45
N GLY A 42 -0.38 3.61 -27.44
CA GLY A 42 -0.07 4.75 -28.32
C GLY A 42 -0.75 6.08 -27.93
N GLY A 43 -1.45 6.14 -26.79
CA GLY A 43 -2.05 7.35 -26.26
C GLY A 43 -1.01 8.34 -25.68
N GLU A 44 -1.49 9.54 -25.32
CA GLU A 44 -0.68 10.52 -24.60
C GLU A 44 -0.50 10.12 -23.13
N ASN A 45 0.62 10.55 -22.55
CA ASN A 45 0.87 10.36 -21.13
C ASN A 45 -0.07 11.23 -20.30
N VAL A 46 -0.73 10.61 -19.32
CA VAL A 46 -1.47 11.31 -18.27
C VAL A 46 -0.80 11.04 -16.93
N THR A 47 -1.06 11.91 -15.96
CA THR A 47 -0.69 11.69 -14.56
C THR A 47 -1.93 11.49 -13.73
N LEU A 48 -2.04 10.32 -13.10
CA LEU A 48 -3.07 9.99 -12.13
C LEU A 48 -2.49 10.09 -10.72
N TYR A 49 -3.36 10.42 -9.76
CA TYR A 49 -2.99 10.55 -8.36
C TYR A 49 -3.92 9.71 -7.49
N GLY A 50 -3.38 9.05 -6.48
CA GLY A 50 -4.17 8.35 -5.46
C GLY A 50 -3.41 7.21 -4.83
N THR A 51 -4.13 6.29 -4.18
CA THR A 51 -3.61 4.94 -3.94
C THR A 51 -3.74 4.09 -5.21
N VAL A 52 -3.10 2.93 -5.28
CA VAL A 52 -3.19 2.02 -6.42
C VAL A 52 -4.63 1.61 -6.73
N GLU A 53 -5.47 1.44 -5.72
CA GLU A 53 -6.90 1.13 -5.86
C GLU A 53 -7.65 2.30 -6.51
N SER A 54 -7.38 3.54 -6.07
CA SER A 54 -7.95 4.76 -6.67
C SER A 54 -7.48 4.98 -8.10
N VAL A 55 -6.19 4.76 -8.37
CA VAL A 55 -5.62 4.88 -9.71
C VAL A 55 -6.22 3.84 -10.65
N VAL A 56 -6.34 2.58 -10.23
CA VAL A 56 -7.01 1.54 -11.03
C VAL A 56 -8.46 1.93 -11.32
N ALA A 57 -9.21 2.46 -10.35
CA ALA A 57 -10.57 2.94 -10.57
C ALA A 57 -10.63 4.10 -11.60
N GLN A 58 -9.65 5.01 -11.57
CA GLN A 58 -9.52 6.08 -12.57
C GLN A 58 -9.21 5.50 -13.96
N ILE A 59 -8.30 4.53 -14.07
CA ILE A 59 -8.02 3.85 -15.35
C ILE A 59 -9.28 3.18 -15.89
N GLN A 60 -10.01 2.44 -15.05
CA GLN A 60 -11.24 1.74 -15.43
C GLN A 60 -12.37 2.68 -15.87
N SER A 61 -12.39 3.92 -15.39
CA SER A 61 -13.36 4.93 -15.84
C SER A 61 -13.15 5.35 -17.30
N VAL A 62 -11.93 5.20 -17.83
CA VAL A 62 -11.54 5.55 -19.21
C VAL A 62 -11.40 4.30 -20.08
N VAL A 63 -10.92 3.20 -19.50
CA VAL A 63 -10.64 1.92 -20.16
C VAL A 63 -11.42 0.83 -19.41
N PRO A 64 -12.72 0.67 -19.67
CA PRO A 64 -13.59 -0.27 -18.92
C PRO A 64 -13.16 -1.74 -19.02
N GLU A 65 -12.38 -2.10 -20.03
CA GLU A 65 -11.80 -3.42 -20.22
C GLU A 65 -10.56 -3.70 -19.36
N PHE A 66 -10.03 -2.69 -18.65
CA PHE A 66 -8.89 -2.85 -17.77
C PHE A 66 -9.23 -3.78 -16.59
N LYS A 67 -8.48 -4.87 -16.45
CA LYS A 67 -8.68 -5.89 -15.42
C LYS A 67 -7.50 -5.93 -14.45
N VAL A 68 -7.81 -6.09 -13.18
CA VAL A 68 -6.84 -6.52 -12.17
C VAL A 68 -6.89 -8.04 -12.17
N GLU A 69 -5.80 -8.66 -12.61
CA GLU A 69 -5.60 -10.09 -12.40
C GLU A 69 -5.11 -10.27 -10.96
N GLU A 70 -6.00 -10.72 -10.08
CA GLU A 70 -5.59 -11.17 -8.75
C GLU A 70 -4.77 -12.45 -8.96
N GLU A 71 -3.47 -12.39 -8.69
CA GLU A 71 -2.61 -13.58 -8.76
C GLU A 71 -3.07 -14.53 -7.65
N GLU A 72 -3.69 -15.66 -8.02
CA GLU A 72 -3.86 -16.81 -7.11
C GLU A 72 -2.47 -17.23 -6.66
N GLU A 73 -2.26 -17.29 -5.34
CA GLU A 73 -1.04 -17.70 -4.63
C GLU A 73 0.19 -17.91 -5.53
N TRP A 74 1.08 -16.92 -5.53
CA TRP A 74 2.41 -16.95 -6.15
C TRP A 74 3.06 -18.35 -6.15
N ASN A 75 2.87 -19.08 -7.25
CA ASN A 75 3.57 -20.30 -7.63
C ASN A 75 4.56 -19.91 -8.73
N SER A 76 5.74 -19.43 -8.35
CA SER A 76 6.62 -18.85 -9.34
C SER A 76 7.68 -19.78 -9.88
N THR A 77 7.55 -20.01 -11.17
CA THR A 77 8.63 -20.39 -12.08
C THR A 77 9.77 -19.36 -12.12
N ILE A 78 9.55 -18.12 -11.64
CA ILE A 78 10.56 -17.06 -11.53
C ILE A 78 11.26 -17.16 -10.17
N SER A 79 12.60 -17.23 -10.17
CA SER A 79 13.38 -17.29 -8.95
C SER A 79 13.29 -15.97 -8.18
N SER A 80 13.25 -16.03 -6.85
CA SER A 80 13.36 -14.85 -5.98
C SER A 80 14.57 -13.96 -6.34
N ARG A 81 15.64 -14.57 -6.84
CA ARG A 81 16.83 -13.87 -7.35
C ARG A 81 16.56 -13.00 -8.57
N ASP A 82 15.71 -13.45 -9.49
CA ASP A 82 15.40 -12.70 -10.71
C ASP A 82 14.57 -11.46 -10.38
N ILE A 83 13.69 -11.57 -9.38
CA ILE A 83 12.89 -10.44 -8.87
C ILE A 83 13.79 -9.44 -8.14
N GLU A 84 14.70 -9.91 -7.30
CA GLU A 84 15.68 -9.05 -6.61
C GLU A 84 16.52 -8.23 -7.60
N ILE A 85 16.97 -8.85 -8.70
CA ILE A 85 17.75 -8.16 -9.75
C ILE A 85 16.91 -7.09 -10.44
N ARG A 86 15.68 -7.41 -10.87
CA ARG A 86 14.80 -6.46 -11.57
C ARG A 86 14.43 -5.27 -10.70
N ALA A 87 14.15 -5.54 -9.42
CA ALA A 87 13.74 -4.54 -8.45
C ALA A 87 14.90 -3.72 -7.87
N HIS A 88 16.15 -3.98 -8.30
CA HIS A 88 17.35 -3.38 -7.69
C HIS A 88 17.42 -3.57 -6.18
N ALA A 89 16.89 -4.70 -5.68
CA ALA A 89 16.73 -4.97 -4.26
C ALA A 89 18.10 -5.17 -3.59
N THR A 90 18.26 -4.57 -2.40
CA THR A 90 19.49 -4.71 -1.61
C THR A 90 19.22 -5.46 -0.30
N HIS A 91 19.03 -4.73 0.80
CA HIS A 91 18.83 -5.28 2.12
C HIS A 91 17.36 -5.13 2.55
N HIS A 92 16.95 -5.95 3.50
CA HIS A 92 15.62 -5.92 4.08
C HIS A 92 15.70 -5.96 5.60
N PHE A 93 14.68 -5.39 6.24
CA PHE A 93 14.46 -5.55 7.66
C PHE A 93 13.05 -6.06 7.90
N CYS A 94 12.95 -7.17 8.63
CA CYS A 94 11.67 -7.70 9.06
C CYS A 94 11.31 -7.12 10.41
N ARG A 95 10.02 -6.82 10.58
CA ARG A 95 9.47 -6.14 11.76
C ARG A 95 10.16 -4.80 12.05
N ALA A 96 10.36 -4.02 10.99
CA ALA A 96 11.01 -2.72 11.03
C ALA A 96 10.33 -1.73 10.07
N GLY A 97 10.61 -0.45 10.27
CA GLY A 97 9.95 0.65 9.59
C GLY A 97 8.78 1.17 10.43
N LYS A 98 8.93 2.39 10.96
CA LYS A 98 7.88 3.10 11.70
C LYS A 98 7.09 3.97 10.73
N VAL A 99 6.11 3.36 10.08
CA VAL A 99 5.24 4.05 9.14
C VAL A 99 3.78 3.67 9.37
N GLY A 100 2.87 4.56 8.98
CA GLY A 100 1.42 4.32 9.06
C GLY A 100 0.84 4.64 10.43
N ALA A 101 -0.43 4.29 10.63
CA ALA A 101 -1.20 4.67 11.81
C ALA A 101 -0.77 3.99 13.12
N TYR A 102 0.05 2.94 13.06
CA TYR A 102 0.47 2.14 14.21
C TYR A 102 1.98 2.18 14.48
N GLY A 103 2.74 2.97 13.72
CA GLY A 103 4.20 2.99 13.88
C GLY A 103 4.89 1.68 13.52
N GLY A 104 4.26 0.86 12.67
CA GLY A 104 4.72 -0.48 12.28
C GLY A 104 4.06 -1.61 13.07
N SER A 105 3.26 -2.43 12.39
CA SER A 105 2.70 -3.67 12.92
C SER A 105 2.44 -4.72 11.83
N GLU A 106 2.07 -5.93 12.24
CA GLU A 106 1.84 -7.05 11.33
C GLU A 106 0.51 -6.92 10.58
N ALA A 107 0.56 -6.91 9.25
CA ALA A 107 -0.60 -6.97 8.36
C ALA A 107 -0.87 -8.41 7.91
N LYS A 108 -2.12 -8.69 7.54
CA LYS A 108 -2.46 -9.97 6.90
C LYS A 108 -1.76 -10.07 5.55
N ARG A 109 -1.00 -11.14 5.35
CA ARG A 109 -0.18 -11.37 4.15
C ARG A 109 -1.04 -11.39 2.87
N ASN A 110 -2.22 -12.01 2.92
CA ASN A 110 -3.12 -12.05 1.77
C ASN A 110 -3.64 -10.67 1.34
N GLN A 111 -3.86 -9.74 2.28
CA GLN A 111 -4.26 -8.36 1.94
C GLN A 111 -3.11 -7.63 1.24
N ILE A 112 -1.88 -7.74 1.75
CA ILE A 112 -0.70 -7.17 1.08
C ILE A 112 -0.51 -7.78 -0.32
N SER A 113 -0.67 -9.10 -0.49
CA SER A 113 -0.59 -9.75 -1.81
C SER A 113 -1.62 -9.21 -2.79
N ARG A 114 -2.87 -9.00 -2.35
CA ARG A 114 -3.90 -8.37 -3.19
C ARG A 114 -3.47 -6.98 -3.65
N GLU A 115 -2.96 -6.15 -2.74
CA GLU A 115 -2.52 -4.80 -3.11
C GLU A 115 -1.31 -4.79 -4.06
N ILE A 116 -0.43 -5.80 -3.95
CA ILE A 116 0.63 -6.04 -4.94
C ILE A 116 0.04 -6.33 -6.32
N SER A 117 -1.04 -7.13 -6.43
CA SER A 117 -1.71 -7.39 -7.72
C SER A 117 -2.30 -6.11 -8.33
N TYR A 118 -2.86 -5.21 -7.52
CA TYR A 118 -3.31 -3.89 -8.00
C TYR A 118 -2.13 -3.08 -8.58
N LEU A 119 -1.02 -3.02 -7.85
CA LEU A 119 0.18 -2.31 -8.32
C LEU A 119 0.78 -2.94 -9.58
N ARG A 120 0.77 -4.29 -9.70
CA ARG A 120 1.19 -5.02 -10.92
C ARG A 120 0.28 -4.72 -12.11
N SER A 121 -1.04 -4.60 -11.90
CA SER A 121 -1.99 -4.33 -12.98
C SER A 121 -1.72 -2.99 -13.68
N ILE A 122 -1.15 -2.02 -12.96
CA ILE A 122 -0.75 -0.71 -13.51
C ILE A 122 0.38 -0.88 -14.56
N GLY A 123 1.18 -1.95 -14.43
CA GLY A 123 2.16 -2.37 -15.42
C GLY A 123 3.43 -1.51 -15.42
N ASP A 124 3.93 -1.23 -16.63
CA ASP A 124 5.20 -0.54 -16.87
C ASP A 124 5.09 1.00 -16.79
N ARG A 125 3.92 1.53 -16.37
CA ARG A 125 3.77 2.96 -16.08
C ARG A 125 4.71 3.38 -14.95
N THR A 126 5.07 4.65 -14.94
CA THR A 126 5.97 5.20 -13.92
C THR A 126 5.17 5.58 -12.68
N CYS A 127 5.47 4.92 -11.58
CA CYS A 127 5.07 5.33 -10.24
C CYS A 127 6.07 6.39 -9.75
N GLY A 128 5.61 7.48 -9.13
CA GLY A 128 6.44 8.60 -8.70
C GLY A 128 6.16 9.08 -7.28
N VAL A 129 7.22 9.57 -6.63
CA VAL A 129 7.20 10.11 -5.26
C VAL A 129 8.17 11.29 -5.15
N ASN A 130 7.80 12.31 -4.38
CA ASN A 130 8.60 13.52 -4.22
C ASN A 130 9.88 13.25 -3.40
N ALA A 131 10.83 14.18 -3.48
CA ALA A 131 12.06 14.15 -2.68
C ALA A 131 11.75 14.03 -1.18
N ARG A 132 12.56 13.25 -0.44
CA ARG A 132 12.52 13.14 1.04
C ARG A 132 11.11 12.92 1.58
N SER A 133 10.34 12.07 0.93
CA SER A 133 8.93 11.91 1.25
C SER A 133 8.47 10.47 1.16
N CYS A 134 7.42 10.15 1.91
CA CYS A 134 6.73 8.88 1.83
C CYS A 134 5.32 9.07 1.29
N VAL A 135 4.89 8.14 0.44
CA VAL A 135 3.51 8.01 -0.04
C VAL A 135 2.92 6.68 0.39
N ARG A 136 1.62 6.70 0.66
CA ARG A 136 0.85 5.48 0.87
C ARG A 136 0.42 4.95 -0.50
N VAL A 137 1.06 3.87 -0.92
CA VAL A 137 0.83 3.21 -2.21
C VAL A 137 -0.53 2.53 -2.21
N SER A 138 -0.86 1.79 -1.15
CA SER A 138 -2.15 1.12 -0.98
C SER A 138 -2.63 1.19 0.45
N CYS A 139 -3.94 1.05 0.65
CA CYS A 139 -4.51 0.84 1.98
C CYS A 139 -5.87 0.16 1.86
N SER A 140 -5.91 -1.13 2.23
CA SER A 140 -7.14 -1.90 2.23
C SER A 140 -7.17 -2.87 3.41
N ASN A 141 -8.34 -3.00 4.06
CA ASN A 141 -8.60 -3.95 5.16
C ASN A 141 -7.53 -3.96 6.28
N GLY A 142 -7.00 -2.78 6.61
CA GLY A 142 -5.99 -2.60 7.65
C GLY A 142 -4.57 -3.00 7.26
N ALA A 143 -4.30 -3.23 5.96
CA ALA A 143 -3.00 -3.51 5.40
C ALA A 143 -2.57 -2.36 4.47
N GLY A 144 -1.33 -1.91 4.60
CA GLY A 144 -0.79 -0.80 3.82
C GLY A 144 0.56 -1.12 3.19
N ILE A 145 0.73 -0.64 1.95
CA ILE A 145 2.02 -0.56 1.28
C ILE A 145 2.43 0.91 1.26
N TRP A 146 3.66 1.17 1.67
CA TRP A 146 4.25 2.49 1.73
C TRP A 146 5.52 2.53 0.89
N TRP A 147 5.76 3.65 0.22
CA TRP A 147 6.99 3.90 -0.53
C TRP A 147 7.60 5.20 -0.04
N CYS A 148 8.86 5.12 0.40
CA CYS A 148 9.64 6.25 0.87
C CYS A 148 10.82 6.49 -0.07
N ASN A 149 11.03 7.75 -0.40
CA ASN A 149 12.10 8.22 -1.27
C ASN A 149 13.15 8.98 -0.47
N ASP A 150 14.32 8.36 -0.34
CA ASP A 150 15.44 8.88 0.41
C ASP A 150 16.31 9.80 -0.47
N ASN A 151 15.94 10.02 -1.74
CA ASN A 151 16.60 11.00 -2.60
C ASN A 151 16.18 12.42 -2.25
N ASP A 152 17.04 13.39 -2.61
CA ASP A 152 16.76 14.83 -2.55
C ASP A 152 16.09 15.36 -3.84
N TYR A 153 15.70 14.47 -4.74
CA TYR A 153 14.95 14.76 -5.97
C TYR A 153 13.73 13.84 -6.11
N TRP A 154 12.78 14.23 -6.97
CA TRP A 154 11.65 13.39 -7.34
C TRP A 154 12.14 12.09 -7.95
N TYR A 155 11.66 10.95 -7.47
CA TYR A 155 12.06 9.64 -7.97
C TYR A 155 10.87 8.95 -8.62
N GLY A 156 11.12 8.36 -9.79
CA GLY A 156 10.16 7.60 -10.57
C GLY A 156 10.70 6.22 -10.89
N GLU A 157 9.86 5.20 -10.76
CA GLU A 157 10.18 3.80 -11.00
C GLU A 157 9.03 3.12 -11.74
N LYS A 158 9.28 2.02 -12.45
CA LYS A 158 8.15 1.21 -12.94
C LYS A 158 7.29 0.74 -11.77
N CYS A 159 5.98 0.88 -11.88
CA CYS A 159 5.07 0.38 -10.85
C CYS A 159 5.24 -1.13 -10.62
N ASN A 160 5.56 -1.89 -11.67
CA ASN A 160 5.95 -3.30 -11.56
C ASN A 160 7.18 -3.56 -10.68
N ASP A 161 8.20 -2.69 -10.73
CA ASP A 161 9.40 -2.86 -9.90
C ASP A 161 9.14 -2.46 -8.44
N LEU A 162 8.25 -1.48 -8.22
CA LEU A 162 7.72 -1.20 -6.88
C LEU A 162 6.92 -2.40 -6.31
N ALA A 163 6.12 -3.06 -7.15
CA ALA A 163 5.42 -4.29 -6.77
C ALA A 163 6.39 -5.43 -6.45
N ASN A 164 7.49 -5.54 -7.20
CA ASN A 164 8.55 -6.51 -6.92
C ASN A 164 9.21 -6.25 -5.56
N LEU A 165 9.50 -4.99 -5.19
CA LEU A 165 10.02 -4.65 -3.85
C LEU A 165 9.06 -5.03 -2.73
N ALA A 166 7.76 -4.72 -2.89
CA ALA A 166 6.73 -5.13 -1.94
C ALA A 166 6.65 -6.66 -1.80
N GLN A 167 6.74 -7.37 -2.92
CA GLN A 167 6.71 -8.84 -2.95
C GLN A 167 7.93 -9.45 -2.25
N ILE A 168 9.13 -8.87 -2.43
CA ILE A 168 10.33 -9.31 -1.71
C ILE A 168 10.15 -9.08 -0.21
N ALA A 169 9.59 -7.93 0.21
CA ALA A 169 9.30 -7.68 1.62
C ALA A 169 8.34 -8.74 2.20
N VAL A 170 7.31 -9.15 1.45
CA VAL A 170 6.44 -10.28 1.83
C VAL A 170 7.24 -11.57 1.95
N TYR A 171 7.93 -11.98 0.90
CA TYR A 171 8.65 -13.27 0.88
C TYR A 171 9.71 -13.39 1.98
N LYS A 172 10.43 -12.30 2.29
CA LYS A 172 11.51 -12.33 3.30
C LYS A 172 10.98 -12.18 4.72
N CYS A 173 9.84 -11.52 4.90
CA CYS A 173 9.37 -11.12 6.24
C CYS A 173 7.99 -11.65 6.63
N GLU A 174 7.35 -12.47 5.79
CA GLU A 174 6.15 -13.19 6.18
C GLU A 174 6.48 -14.23 7.25
N ARG A 175 5.51 -14.48 8.11
CA ARG A 175 5.56 -15.58 9.06
C ARG A 175 4.18 -16.14 9.31
N HIS A 176 4.15 -17.40 9.69
CA HIS A 176 2.94 -18.05 10.13
C HIS A 176 2.68 -17.71 11.60
N MET A 177 1.54 -17.08 11.87
CA MET A 177 1.00 -16.89 13.21
C MET A 177 0.01 -18.00 13.51
N LYS A 178 0.45 -18.95 14.32
CA LYS A 178 -0.43 -19.95 14.92
C LYS A 178 -0.50 -19.76 16.43
N ALA A 179 -1.69 -19.55 16.94
CA ALA A 179 -1.97 -19.44 18.35
C ALA A 179 -3.32 -20.07 18.68
N ASP A 180 -3.31 -21.04 19.58
CA ASP A 180 -4.55 -21.67 20.05
C ASP A 180 -5.35 -20.73 20.97
N CYS A 181 -4.70 -19.70 21.53
CA CYS A 181 -5.30 -18.65 22.37
C CYS A 181 -4.37 -17.42 22.46
N TRP A 182 -4.85 -16.20 22.13
CA TRP A 182 -3.97 -14.99 22.12
C TRP A 182 -4.49 -13.74 22.83
N LEU A 183 -5.65 -13.77 23.48
CA LEU A 183 -6.17 -12.61 24.22
C LEU A 183 -6.74 -13.02 25.57
N THR A 184 -5.92 -12.90 26.62
CA THR A 184 -6.47 -12.54 27.93
C THR A 184 -6.83 -11.05 27.85
N ASN A 185 -8.10 -10.73 27.62
CA ASN A 185 -8.59 -9.39 27.93
C ASN A 185 -8.47 -9.20 29.45
N PRO A 186 -7.62 -8.29 29.97
CA PRO A 186 -7.57 -8.03 31.41
C PRO A 186 -8.96 -7.55 31.85
N GLY A 187 -9.67 -8.36 32.63
CA GLY A 187 -11.03 -8.06 33.13
C GLY A 187 -12.20 -8.77 32.45
N CYS A 188 -11.97 -9.72 31.54
CA CYS A 188 -13.07 -10.47 30.92
C CYS A 188 -12.88 -11.99 31.11
N GLY A 189 -13.62 -12.56 32.07
CA GLY A 189 -13.50 -13.97 32.48
C GLY A 189 -14.14 -15.00 31.55
N ASN A 190 -14.80 -14.59 30.44
CA ASN A 190 -15.56 -15.51 29.57
C ASN A 190 -15.59 -15.13 28.07
N CYS A 191 -14.76 -14.19 27.63
CA CYS A 191 -14.58 -13.96 26.20
C CYS A 191 -13.63 -15.05 25.68
N GLY A 192 -14.21 -16.08 25.08
CA GLY A 192 -13.46 -17.18 24.48
C GLY A 192 -12.35 -16.67 23.57
N CYS A 193 -11.22 -17.36 23.61
CA CYS A 193 -10.09 -17.07 22.75
C CYS A 193 -10.43 -17.43 21.30
N LYS A 194 -10.16 -16.53 20.35
CA LYS A 194 -10.17 -16.89 18.94
C LYS A 194 -8.81 -17.51 18.60
N PRO A 195 -8.76 -18.75 18.09
CA PRO A 195 -7.53 -19.28 17.53
C PRO A 195 -7.12 -18.40 16.34
N ILE A 196 -5.83 -18.19 16.19
CA ILE A 196 -5.23 -17.51 15.05
C ILE A 196 -4.44 -18.56 14.29
N ASP A 197 -4.70 -18.66 13.00
CA ASP A 197 -3.97 -19.51 12.06
C ASP A 197 -3.88 -18.72 10.74
N GLU A 198 -2.99 -17.72 10.71
CA GLU A 198 -2.91 -16.75 9.62
C GLU A 198 -1.45 -16.44 9.26
N TRP A 199 -1.19 -16.16 7.98
CA TRP A 199 0.09 -15.59 7.54
C TRP A 199 0.05 -14.08 7.69
N VAL A 200 1.06 -13.52 8.33
CA VAL A 200 1.22 -12.08 8.52
C VAL A 200 2.57 -11.61 8.01
N VAL A 201 2.68 -10.32 7.74
CA VAL A 201 3.90 -9.69 7.26
C VAL A 201 4.06 -8.30 7.88
N TRP A 202 5.29 -7.99 8.28
CA TRP A 202 5.75 -6.63 8.50
C TRP A 202 7.21 -6.57 8.05
N GLY A 203 7.49 -5.77 7.02
CA GLY A 203 8.82 -5.75 6.44
C GLY A 203 9.12 -4.48 5.66
N GLN A 204 10.40 -4.18 5.54
CA GLN A 204 10.95 -3.07 4.79
C GLN A 204 12.00 -3.61 3.81
N GLN A 205 11.86 -3.28 2.53
CA GLN A 205 12.78 -3.67 1.48
C GLN A 205 13.40 -2.44 0.81
N PHE A 206 14.73 -2.36 0.80
CA PHE A 206 15.49 -1.26 0.20
C PHE A 206 15.89 -1.57 -1.24
N SER A 207 15.97 -0.51 -2.04
CA SER A 207 16.53 -0.51 -3.40
C SER A 207 17.91 0.17 -3.40
N SER A 208 18.78 -0.22 -4.34
CA SER A 208 20.05 0.49 -4.58
C SER A 208 19.84 1.91 -5.12
N ALA A 209 18.63 2.26 -5.55
CA ALA A 209 18.25 3.59 -6.01
C ALA A 209 17.79 4.53 -4.87
N ASN A 210 18.16 4.22 -3.63
CA ASN A 210 17.96 5.10 -2.46
C ASN A 210 16.47 5.41 -2.20
N HIS A 211 15.67 4.36 -2.20
CA HIS A 211 14.26 4.36 -1.78
C HIS A 211 13.93 2.99 -1.20
N ASN A 212 12.80 2.87 -0.51
CA ASN A 212 12.37 1.62 0.09
C ASN A 212 10.85 1.46 0.14
N VAL A 213 10.41 0.20 0.12
CA VAL A 213 9.02 -0.17 0.33
C VAL A 213 8.85 -0.71 1.74
N ILE A 214 7.76 -0.34 2.40
CA ILE A 214 7.36 -0.88 3.71
C ILE A 214 5.98 -1.51 3.57
N VAL A 215 5.85 -2.76 3.98
CA VAL A 215 4.57 -3.47 4.09
C VAL A 215 4.24 -3.63 5.57
N THR A 216 3.08 -3.12 5.99
CA THR A 216 2.73 -3.05 7.41
C THR A 216 1.23 -2.92 7.60
N ALA A 217 0.74 -3.15 8.82
CA ALA A 217 -0.65 -2.83 9.15
C ALA A 217 -0.83 -1.31 9.25
N ASP A 218 -1.96 -0.82 8.74
CA ASP A 218 -2.27 0.61 8.66
C ASP A 218 -3.77 0.85 8.90
N ARG A 219 -4.17 2.12 9.01
CA ARG A 219 -5.59 2.50 9.04
C ARG A 219 -6.03 3.01 7.67
N CYS A 220 -6.98 2.29 7.13
CA CYS A 220 -7.78 2.59 5.97
C CYS A 220 -9.21 2.83 6.51
#